data_AF-A0AAJ1HQ89-F1
#
_entry.id   AF-A0AAJ1HQ89-F1
#
_cell.length_a   1.000
_cell.length_b   1.000
_cell.length_c   1.000
_cell.angle_alpha   90.00
_cell.angle_beta   90.00
_cell.angle_gamma   90.00
#
_symmetry.space_group_name_H-M   'P 1'
#
loop_
_entity.id
_entity.type
_entity.pdbx_description
1 polymer ?
#
loop_
_entity_poly.entity_id
_entity_poly.type
_entity_poly.pdbx_seq_one_letter_code
_entity_poly.pdbx_strand_id
1 'polypeptide(L)'
;MKKLKALVNFLAIKKAYKDKWGEDIPFDLSDQDWCKSYLAEENKKRTTADNAVMRKRNKYRFYNNSLWSGDPVKFTFADWDVHKQPDIELAKLTCTKAHALTEEIAKKPINVLMLGNPGTGKTSLAVAMMHRLQEKFDKTTMLVSTDSMSRMFSHMYDSPDAAKTKYQMKLLVQAMIEVDVLVLDDFGTEGGMRGAIREVRKDMQERLYDVADARFGKKSTIVTSNNTTAELAQMYNAKLLSRLITRNDDHKITFDGMEDVRASMI
;
A
#
# COMPACT_ATOMS: atom_id res chain seq x y z
N MET A 1 -5.24 -6.31 57.30
CA MET A 1 -5.40 -5.62 56.00
C MET A 1 -6.88 -5.56 55.65
N LYS A 2 -7.53 -4.41 55.84
CA LYS A 2 -8.97 -4.21 55.55
C LYS A 2 -9.15 -4.01 54.04
N LYS A 3 -9.89 -4.90 53.36
CA LYS A 3 -10.40 -4.64 52.01
C LYS A 3 -11.36 -3.44 52.08
N LEU A 4 -11.00 -2.35 51.43
CA LEU A 4 -11.85 -1.17 51.28
C LEU A 4 -13.01 -1.55 50.35
N LYS A 5 -14.19 -1.92 50.89
CA LYS A 5 -15.42 -2.00 50.10
C LYS A 5 -15.84 -0.57 49.77
N ALA A 6 -15.58 -0.11 48.55
CA ALA A 6 -16.17 1.13 48.06
C ALA A 6 -17.70 0.97 48.10
N LEU A 7 -18.37 1.75 48.95
CA LEU A 7 -19.83 1.87 48.96
C LEU A 7 -20.23 2.65 47.71
N VAL A 8 -20.58 1.94 46.64
CA VAL A 8 -21.15 2.55 45.44
C VAL A 8 -22.56 3.04 45.79
N ASN A 9 -22.78 4.36 45.76
CA ASN A 9 -24.09 4.96 46.02
C ASN A 9 -24.98 4.84 44.76
N PHE A 10 -25.70 3.73 44.64
CA PHE A 10 -26.57 3.44 43.51
C PHE A 10 -27.69 4.46 43.30
N LEU A 11 -28.18 5.11 44.36
CA LEU A 11 -29.21 6.16 44.26
C LEU A 11 -28.69 7.39 43.51
N ALA A 12 -27.46 7.81 43.78
CA ALA A 12 -26.84 8.94 43.09
C ALA A 12 -26.63 8.63 41.59
N ILE A 13 -26.24 7.39 41.26
CA ILE A 13 -26.05 6.95 39.87
C ILE A 13 -27.39 6.91 39.12
N LYS A 14 -28.44 6.32 39.74
CA LYS A 14 -29.80 6.29 39.16
C LYS A 14 -30.33 7.70 38.88
N LYS A 15 -30.16 8.62 39.82
CA LYS A 15 -30.56 10.02 39.65
C LYS A 15 -29.81 10.69 38.50
N ALA A 16 -28.47 10.60 38.47
CA ALA A 16 -27.66 11.22 37.43
C ALA A 16 -27.97 10.70 36.02
N TYR A 17 -28.31 9.42 35.88
CA TYR A 17 -28.71 8.86 34.59
C TYR A 17 -30.09 9.37 34.15
N LYS A 18 -31.07 9.38 35.06
CA LYS A 18 -32.41 9.90 34.79
C LYS A 18 -32.40 11.38 34.41
N ASP A 19 -31.59 12.18 35.11
CA ASP A 19 -31.42 13.60 34.81
C ASP A 19 -30.81 13.83 33.41
N LYS A 20 -29.95 12.90 32.93
CA LYS A 20 -29.27 13.03 31.64
C LYS A 20 -30.07 12.49 30.46
N TRP A 21 -30.81 11.40 30.65
CA TRP A 21 -31.44 10.64 29.55
C TRP A 21 -32.98 10.62 29.63
N GLY A 22 -33.58 11.18 30.69
CA GLY A 22 -35.04 11.29 30.84
C GLY A 22 -35.75 9.97 31.19
N GLU A 23 -35.00 8.89 31.39
CA GLU A 23 -35.51 7.55 31.66
C GLU A 23 -34.78 6.88 32.83
N ASP A 24 -35.43 5.93 33.49
CA ASP A 24 -34.82 5.15 34.55
C ASP A 24 -33.78 4.18 33.98
N ILE A 25 -32.69 3.94 34.72
CA ILE A 25 -31.65 2.99 34.30
C ILE A 25 -32.29 1.62 34.07
N PRO A 26 -32.22 1.06 32.84
CA PRO A 26 -32.88 -0.21 32.51
C PRO A 26 -32.09 -1.44 32.98
N PHE A 27 -31.16 -1.26 33.92
CA PHE A 27 -30.19 -2.27 34.36
C PHE A 27 -30.18 -2.42 35.89
N ASP A 28 -30.02 -3.66 36.36
CA ASP A 28 -29.79 -3.92 37.78
C ASP A 28 -28.33 -3.67 38.16
N LEU A 29 -28.08 -2.50 38.74
CA LEU A 29 -26.75 -2.10 39.20
C LEU A 29 -26.24 -2.90 40.41
N SER A 30 -27.10 -3.67 41.07
CA SER A 30 -26.71 -4.51 42.20
C SER A 30 -26.04 -5.82 41.77
N ASP A 31 -26.30 -6.26 40.53
CA ASP A 31 -25.60 -7.38 39.90
C ASP A 31 -24.25 -6.92 39.34
N GLN A 32 -23.22 -7.06 40.18
CA GLN A 32 -21.86 -6.66 39.84
C GLN A 32 -21.26 -7.46 38.68
N ASP A 33 -21.68 -8.71 38.48
CA ASP A 33 -21.10 -9.58 37.44
C ASP A 33 -21.78 -9.35 36.08
N TRP A 34 -23.07 -9.04 36.07
CA TRP A 34 -23.76 -8.52 34.90
C TRP A 34 -23.17 -7.17 34.47
N CYS A 35 -22.99 -6.23 35.40
CA CYS A 35 -22.40 -4.91 35.10
C CYS A 35 -20.99 -5.02 34.51
N LYS A 36 -20.13 -5.91 35.05
CA LYS A 36 -18.80 -6.17 34.50
C LYS A 36 -18.86 -6.74 33.08
N SER A 37 -19.74 -7.71 32.85
CA SER A 37 -19.92 -8.35 31.54
C SER A 37 -20.37 -7.33 30.49
N TYR A 38 -21.37 -6.51 30.82
CA TYR A 38 -21.88 -5.44 29.95
C TYR A 38 -20.81 -4.39 29.62
N LEU A 39 -20.07 -3.91 30.64
CA LEU A 39 -18.99 -2.94 30.42
C LEU A 39 -17.85 -3.53 29.59
N ALA A 40 -17.50 -4.81 29.78
CA ALA A 40 -16.50 -5.49 28.96
C ALA A 40 -16.95 -5.61 27.50
N GLU A 41 -18.22 -5.92 27.25
CA GLU A 41 -18.78 -6.01 25.92
C GLU A 41 -18.84 -4.63 25.21
N GLU A 42 -19.29 -3.59 25.92
CA GLU A 42 -19.32 -2.23 25.35
C GLU A 42 -17.93 -1.64 25.14
N ASN A 43 -16.98 -1.90 26.04
CA ASN A 43 -15.59 -1.53 25.82
C ASN A 43 -15.00 -2.28 24.62
N LYS A 44 -15.35 -3.56 24.41
CA LYS A 44 -14.94 -4.32 23.22
C LYS A 44 -15.52 -3.74 21.94
N LYS A 45 -16.80 -3.32 21.94
CA LYS A 45 -17.44 -2.65 20.79
C LYS A 45 -16.77 -1.30 20.50
N ARG A 46 -16.56 -0.46 21.51
CA ARG A 46 -15.85 0.83 21.38
C ARG A 46 -14.42 0.66 20.87
N THR A 47 -13.65 -0.26 21.46
CA THR A 47 -12.29 -0.59 21.01
C THR A 47 -12.30 -1.06 19.55
N THR A 48 -13.30 -1.83 19.13
CA THR A 48 -13.43 -2.29 17.74
C THR A 48 -13.73 -1.13 16.79
N ALA A 49 -14.62 -0.21 17.16
CA ALA A 49 -14.94 0.98 16.39
C ALA A 49 -13.74 1.94 16.28
N ASP A 50 -13.05 2.22 17.39
CA ASP A 50 -11.85 3.05 17.42
C ASP A 50 -10.72 2.45 16.58
N ASN A 51 -10.55 1.13 16.65
CA ASN A 51 -9.62 0.40 15.79
C ASN A 51 -10.01 0.50 14.31
N ALA A 52 -11.30 0.43 13.96
CA ALA A 52 -11.76 0.58 12.59
C ALA A 52 -11.51 2.01 12.04
N VAL A 53 -11.75 3.04 12.85
CA VAL A 53 -11.45 4.44 12.51
C VAL A 53 -9.94 4.64 12.33
N MET A 54 -9.13 4.12 13.25
CA MET A 54 -7.66 4.17 13.16
C MET A 54 -7.14 3.41 11.94
N ARG A 55 -7.71 2.24 11.62
CA ARG A 55 -7.40 1.48 10.39
C ARG A 55 -7.74 2.27 9.14
N LYS A 56 -8.93 2.85 9.07
CA LYS A 56 -9.34 3.72 7.94
C LYS A 56 -8.41 4.93 7.80
N ARG A 57 -8.02 5.56 8.91
CA ARG A 57 -7.07 6.70 8.90
C ARG A 57 -5.68 6.27 8.43
N ASN A 58 -5.18 5.13 8.92
CA ASN A 58 -3.89 4.59 8.50
C ASN A 58 -3.89 4.13 7.03
N LYS A 59 -5.01 3.58 6.55
CA LYS A 59 -5.21 3.15 5.15
C LYS A 59 -4.99 4.29 4.15
N TYR A 60 -5.56 5.48 4.41
CA TYR A 60 -5.34 6.64 3.54
C TYR A 60 -4.03 7.38 3.85
N ARG A 61 -3.44 7.22 5.04
CA ARG A 61 -2.14 7.83 5.38
C ARG A 61 -1.05 7.41 4.39
N PHE A 62 -0.91 6.11 4.12
CA PHE A 62 0.12 5.59 3.21
C PHE A 62 -0.14 6.00 1.75
N TYR A 63 -1.41 6.01 1.33
CA TYR A 63 -1.78 6.48 0.00
C TYR A 63 -1.47 7.97 -0.20
N ASN A 64 -1.84 8.81 0.77
CA ASN A 64 -1.58 10.26 0.71
C ASN A 64 -0.08 10.59 0.82
N ASN A 65 0.70 9.74 1.47
CA ASN A 65 2.17 9.87 1.57
C ASN A 65 2.91 9.12 0.46
N SER A 66 2.20 8.59 -0.54
CA SER A 66 2.82 7.93 -1.71
C SER A 66 3.64 8.93 -2.51
N LEU A 67 4.75 8.46 -3.08
CA LEU A 67 5.64 9.26 -3.89
C LEU A 67 5.30 9.04 -5.37
N TRP A 68 4.62 9.99 -5.98
CA TRP A 68 4.20 9.92 -7.37
C TRP A 68 5.19 10.66 -8.29
N SER A 69 5.23 10.32 -9.59
CA SER A 69 5.96 11.11 -10.61
C SER A 69 5.21 12.40 -11.00
N GLY A 70 3.94 12.52 -10.61
CA GLY A 70 3.05 13.65 -10.88
C GLY A 70 1.85 13.60 -9.94
N ASP A 71 0.69 14.05 -10.40
CA ASP A 71 -0.51 14.02 -9.57
C ASP A 71 -0.99 12.58 -9.28
N PRO A 72 -1.47 12.30 -8.05
CA PRO A 72 -2.06 11.00 -7.73
C PRO A 72 -3.24 10.68 -8.66
N VAL A 73 -3.16 9.52 -9.33
CA VAL A 73 -4.21 9.07 -10.24
C VAL A 73 -5.20 8.18 -9.49
N LYS A 74 -6.50 8.33 -9.79
CA LYS A 74 -7.54 7.39 -9.37
C LYS A 74 -7.87 6.48 -10.55
N PHE A 75 -7.74 5.18 -10.36
CA PHE A 75 -8.05 4.17 -11.39
C PHE A 75 -8.51 2.88 -10.71
N THR A 76 -9.53 2.24 -11.27
CA THR A 76 -10.11 0.98 -10.79
C THR A 76 -10.19 -0.02 -11.93
N PHE A 77 -10.46 -1.29 -11.62
CA PHE A 77 -10.64 -2.30 -12.67
C PHE A 77 -11.81 -2.00 -13.62
N ALA A 78 -12.79 -1.20 -13.18
CA ALA A 78 -13.92 -0.79 -14.03
C ALA A 78 -13.50 0.27 -15.06
N ASP A 79 -12.42 1.01 -14.81
CA ASP A 79 -11.89 2.03 -15.72
C ASP A 79 -10.99 1.43 -16.81
N TRP A 80 -10.68 0.12 -16.72
CA TRP A 80 -9.90 -0.59 -17.73
C TRP A 80 -10.75 -0.90 -18.96
N ASP A 81 -10.65 -0.01 -19.95
CA ASP A 81 -11.31 -0.18 -21.24
C ASP A 81 -10.47 -1.05 -22.19
N VAL A 82 -10.96 -2.27 -22.44
CA VAL A 82 -10.31 -3.24 -23.33
C VAL A 82 -10.33 -2.81 -24.80
N HIS A 83 -11.22 -1.90 -25.20
CA HIS A 83 -11.34 -1.43 -26.58
C HIS A 83 -10.29 -0.37 -26.96
N LYS A 84 -9.52 0.11 -25.98
CA LYS A 84 -8.36 0.99 -26.24
C LYS A 84 -7.13 0.23 -26.75
N GLN A 85 -7.18 -1.09 -26.82
CA GLN A 85 -6.11 -1.93 -27.30
C GLN A 85 -6.53 -2.62 -28.61
N PRO A 86 -5.59 -2.81 -29.56
CA PRO A 86 -5.90 -3.51 -30.81
C PRO A 86 -6.30 -4.97 -30.57
N ASP A 87 -5.65 -5.63 -29.60
CA ASP A 87 -6.00 -6.98 -29.15
C ASP A 87 -6.85 -6.92 -27.87
N ILE A 88 -8.17 -7.02 -28.05
CA ILE A 88 -9.16 -6.99 -26.98
C ILE A 88 -9.02 -8.20 -26.04
N GLU A 89 -8.72 -9.39 -26.58
CA GLU A 89 -8.61 -10.60 -25.78
C GLU A 89 -7.36 -10.57 -24.91
N LEU A 90 -6.24 -10.09 -25.44
CA LEU A 90 -5.03 -9.81 -24.65
C LEU A 90 -5.31 -8.79 -23.54
N ALA A 91 -5.98 -7.67 -23.85
CA ALA A 91 -6.34 -6.66 -22.86
C ALA A 91 -7.22 -7.22 -21.73
N LYS A 92 -8.17 -8.09 -22.09
CA LYS A 92 -9.06 -8.77 -21.15
C LYS A 92 -8.31 -9.79 -20.29
N LEU A 93 -7.42 -10.59 -20.89
CA LEU A 93 -6.60 -11.58 -20.18
C LEU A 93 -5.68 -10.88 -19.17
N THR A 94 -5.01 -9.79 -19.56
CA THR A 94 -4.14 -9.00 -18.70
C THR A 94 -4.89 -8.43 -17.49
N CYS A 95 -6.07 -7.84 -17.72
CA CYS A 95 -6.91 -7.33 -16.63
C CYS A 95 -7.40 -8.45 -15.71
N THR A 96 -7.82 -9.59 -16.27
CA THR A 96 -8.25 -10.77 -15.50
C THR A 96 -7.11 -11.33 -14.65
N LYS A 97 -5.89 -11.41 -15.21
CA LYS A 97 -4.70 -11.86 -14.48
C LYS A 97 -4.35 -10.91 -13.34
N ALA A 98 -4.36 -9.60 -13.58
CA ALA A 98 -4.14 -8.61 -12.52
C ALA A 98 -5.18 -8.71 -11.41
N HIS A 99 -6.45 -8.92 -11.76
CA HIS A 99 -7.51 -9.14 -10.78
C HIS A 99 -7.26 -10.40 -9.93
N ALA A 100 -6.95 -11.53 -10.57
CA ALA A 100 -6.65 -12.79 -9.88
C ALA A 100 -5.44 -12.66 -8.93
N LEU A 101 -4.37 -12.00 -9.37
CA LEU A 101 -3.20 -11.73 -8.53
C LEU A 101 -3.52 -10.79 -7.36
N THR A 102 -4.46 -9.86 -7.54
CA THR A 102 -4.96 -8.99 -6.45
C THR A 102 -5.64 -9.81 -5.37
N GLU A 103 -6.50 -10.76 -5.75
CA GLU A 103 -7.15 -11.70 -4.83
C GLU A 103 -6.12 -12.61 -4.12
N GLU A 104 -5.04 -12.98 -4.80
CA GLU A 104 -3.97 -13.78 -4.20
C GLU A 104 -3.15 -12.97 -3.18
N ILE A 105 -2.77 -11.72 -3.52
CA ILE A 105 -2.10 -10.78 -2.61
C ILE A 105 -2.90 -10.58 -1.32
N ALA A 106 -4.23 -10.52 -1.42
CA ALA A 106 -5.09 -10.36 -0.25
C ALA A 106 -4.94 -11.53 0.74
N LYS A 107 -4.69 -12.74 0.24
CA LYS A 107 -4.61 -13.99 1.02
C LYS A 107 -3.22 -14.28 1.54
N LYS A 108 -2.17 -14.02 0.75
CA LYS A 108 -0.78 -14.33 1.12
C LYS A 108 0.21 -13.34 0.48
N PRO A 109 1.39 -13.13 1.10
CA PRO A 109 2.40 -12.24 0.54
C PRO A 109 3.00 -12.83 -0.74
N ILE A 110 2.88 -12.11 -1.85
CA ILE A 110 3.51 -12.44 -3.14
C ILE A 110 4.06 -11.17 -3.80
N ASN A 111 5.10 -11.31 -4.61
CA ASN A 111 5.54 -10.21 -5.47
C ASN A 111 4.98 -10.39 -6.87
N VAL A 112 4.53 -9.30 -7.46
CA VAL A 112 4.01 -9.24 -8.83
C VAL A 112 4.92 -8.36 -9.67
N LEU A 113 5.24 -8.81 -10.87
CA LEU A 113 6.03 -8.03 -11.83
C LEU A 113 5.18 -7.71 -13.06
N MET A 114 5.13 -6.43 -13.44
CA MET A 114 4.40 -5.93 -14.60
C MET A 114 5.39 -5.33 -15.59
N LEU A 115 5.53 -5.93 -16.76
CA LEU A 115 6.51 -5.55 -17.78
C LEU A 115 5.83 -5.15 -19.09
N GLY A 116 6.42 -4.21 -19.82
CA GLY A 116 6.02 -3.88 -21.18
C GLY A 116 6.28 -2.41 -21.52
N ASN A 117 5.98 -2.00 -22.74
CA ASN A 117 6.33 -0.67 -23.24
C ASN A 117 5.63 0.47 -22.47
N PRO A 118 6.18 1.69 -22.47
CA PRO A 118 5.52 2.87 -21.91
C PRO A 118 4.09 3.05 -22.45
N GLY A 119 3.21 3.61 -21.63
CA GLY A 119 1.85 3.97 -22.06
C GLY A 119 0.84 2.81 -22.16
N THR A 120 1.26 1.56 -22.01
CA THR A 120 0.41 0.36 -22.07
C THR A 120 -0.54 0.16 -20.89
N GLY A 121 -0.49 1.02 -19.85
CA GLY A 121 -1.42 0.98 -18.72
C GLY A 121 -0.95 0.21 -17.48
N LYS A 122 0.33 -0.19 -17.38
CA LYS A 122 0.91 -0.87 -16.21
C LYS A 122 0.63 -0.17 -14.88
N THR A 123 0.99 1.12 -14.78
CA THR A 123 0.76 1.94 -13.58
C THR A 123 -0.73 2.04 -13.25
N SER A 124 -1.58 2.30 -14.24
CA SER A 124 -3.04 2.37 -14.05
C SER A 124 -3.60 1.06 -13.48
N LEU A 125 -3.18 -0.07 -14.02
CA LEU A 125 -3.63 -1.37 -13.55
C LEU A 125 -3.06 -1.67 -12.15
N ALA A 126 -1.82 -1.30 -11.84
CA ALA A 126 -1.28 -1.38 -10.47
C ALA A 126 -2.08 -0.51 -9.48
N VAL A 127 -2.51 0.70 -9.87
CA VAL A 127 -3.41 1.55 -9.06
C VAL A 127 -4.78 0.89 -8.87
N ALA A 128 -5.34 0.23 -9.90
CA ALA A 128 -6.58 -0.55 -9.75
C ALA A 128 -6.43 -1.70 -8.74
N MET A 129 -5.30 -2.41 -8.76
CA MET A 129 -4.98 -3.44 -7.78
C MET A 129 -4.92 -2.83 -6.37
N MET A 130 -4.20 -1.72 -6.19
CA MET A 130 -4.13 -1.00 -4.91
C MET A 130 -5.51 -0.61 -4.40
N HIS A 131 -6.33 0.02 -5.24
CA HIS A 131 -7.69 0.45 -4.88
C HIS A 131 -8.55 -0.75 -4.43
N ARG A 132 -8.49 -1.88 -5.14
CA ARG A 132 -9.23 -3.08 -4.73
C ARG A 132 -8.73 -3.65 -3.41
N LEU A 133 -7.41 -3.73 -3.20
CA LEU A 133 -6.79 -4.18 -1.95
C LEU A 133 -7.20 -3.32 -0.76
N GLN A 134 -7.25 -2.02 -0.98
CA GLN A 134 -7.76 -1.04 -0.03
C GLN A 134 -9.24 -1.28 0.27
N GLU A 135 -10.12 -1.23 -0.73
CA GLU A 135 -11.57 -1.18 -0.53
C GLU A 135 -12.19 -2.52 -0.14
N LYS A 136 -11.67 -3.64 -0.66
CA LYS A 136 -12.25 -4.98 -0.42
C LYS A 136 -11.54 -5.77 0.67
N PHE A 137 -10.27 -5.50 0.93
CA PHE A 137 -9.43 -6.34 1.80
C PHE A 137 -8.78 -5.57 2.96
N ASP A 138 -9.12 -4.29 3.14
CA ASP A 138 -8.62 -3.42 4.22
C ASP A 138 -7.08 -3.38 4.30
N LYS A 139 -6.39 -3.54 3.17
CA LYS A 139 -4.93 -3.44 3.08
C LYS A 139 -4.49 -1.99 2.97
N THR A 140 -3.42 -1.64 3.66
CA THR A 140 -2.70 -0.39 3.40
C THR A 140 -1.90 -0.52 2.11
N THR A 141 -1.93 0.51 1.26
CA THR A 141 -1.20 0.50 -0.02
C THR A 141 -0.44 1.81 -0.20
N MET A 142 0.72 1.73 -0.85
CA MET A 142 1.57 2.87 -1.13
C MET A 142 2.21 2.69 -2.51
N LEU A 143 2.27 3.78 -3.28
CA LEU A 143 3.02 3.83 -4.52
C LEU A 143 4.29 4.67 -4.33
N VAL A 144 5.39 4.19 -4.89
CA VAL A 144 6.66 4.90 -4.95
C VAL A 144 7.18 4.82 -6.37
N SER A 145 7.16 5.95 -7.06
CA SER A 145 7.89 6.16 -8.31
C SER A 145 9.38 6.11 -8.03
N THR A 146 10.09 5.21 -8.70
CA THR A 146 11.54 5.07 -8.51
C THR A 146 12.31 6.22 -9.13
N ASP A 147 11.79 6.83 -10.21
CA ASP A 147 12.30 8.05 -10.80
C ASP A 147 12.22 9.25 -9.83
N SER A 148 11.06 9.46 -9.18
CA SER A 148 10.93 10.47 -8.12
C SER A 148 11.84 10.19 -6.92
N MET A 149 11.99 8.93 -6.53
CA MET A 149 12.90 8.54 -5.45
C MET A 149 14.36 8.86 -5.82
N SER A 150 14.77 8.58 -7.06
CA SER A 150 16.10 8.92 -7.58
C SER A 150 16.38 10.43 -7.55
N ARG A 151 15.41 11.27 -7.92
CA ARG A 151 15.52 12.74 -7.76
C ARG A 151 15.73 13.16 -6.30
N MET A 152 14.98 12.58 -5.36
CA MET A 152 15.18 12.87 -3.93
C MET A 152 16.62 12.52 -3.50
N PHE A 153 17.15 11.41 -4.02
CA PHE A 153 18.53 11.02 -3.78
C PHE A 153 19.56 12.02 -4.27
N SER A 154 19.34 12.70 -5.39
CA SER A 154 20.22 13.79 -5.85
C SER A 154 20.09 15.03 -4.94
N HIS A 155 18.87 15.41 -4.57
CA HIS A 155 18.63 16.54 -3.65
C HIS A 155 19.21 16.35 -2.24
N MET A 156 19.44 15.12 -1.78
CA MET A 156 20.09 14.85 -0.49
C MET A 156 21.56 15.29 -0.43
N TYR A 157 22.22 15.52 -1.57
CA TYR A 157 23.63 15.90 -1.65
C TYR A 157 23.83 17.33 -2.16
N ASP A 158 22.98 17.79 -3.09
CA ASP A 158 23.26 18.99 -3.87
C ASP A 158 22.36 20.21 -3.53
N SER A 159 21.53 20.11 -2.49
CA SER A 159 20.54 21.14 -2.14
C SER A 159 20.78 21.78 -0.76
N PRO A 160 20.49 23.09 -0.60
CA PRO A 160 20.42 23.74 0.72
C PRO A 160 19.49 23.01 1.71
N ASP A 161 18.46 22.33 1.20
CA ASP A 161 17.47 21.58 1.99
C ASP A 161 17.86 20.10 2.24
N ALA A 162 19.12 19.71 2.00
CA ALA A 162 19.59 18.32 2.09
C ALA A 162 19.20 17.61 3.39
N ALA A 163 19.25 18.29 4.55
CA ALA A 163 18.87 17.72 5.84
C ALA A 163 17.37 17.34 5.90
N LYS A 164 16.50 18.20 5.36
CA LYS A 164 15.06 17.96 5.25
C LYS A 164 14.78 16.79 4.32
N THR A 165 15.42 16.75 3.15
CA THR A 165 15.26 15.66 2.18
C THR A 165 15.72 14.32 2.75
N LYS A 166 16.83 14.29 3.51
CA LYS A 166 17.30 13.08 4.22
C LYS A 166 16.27 12.57 5.23
N TYR A 167 15.65 13.48 5.99
CA TYR A 167 14.59 13.13 6.92
C TYR A 167 13.35 12.58 6.21
N GLN A 168 12.91 13.23 5.12
CA GLN A 168 11.80 12.75 4.30
C GLN A 168 12.08 11.37 3.69
N MET A 169 13.29 11.13 3.19
CA MET A 169 13.71 9.83 2.67
C MET A 169 13.66 8.74 3.76
N LYS A 170 14.10 9.05 4.99
CA LYS A 170 13.99 8.12 6.13
C LYS A 170 12.53 7.75 6.42
N LEU A 171 11.63 8.74 6.45
CA LEU A 171 10.20 8.50 6.65
C LEU A 171 9.58 7.68 5.50
N LEU A 172 9.97 7.97 4.26
CA LEU A 172 9.53 7.25 3.07
C LEU A 172 9.92 5.76 3.17
N VAL A 173 11.20 5.48 3.43
CA VAL A 173 11.70 4.10 3.57
C VAL A 173 10.98 3.35 4.69
N GLN A 174 10.79 4.00 5.85
CA GLN A 174 10.02 3.39 6.94
C GLN A 174 8.59 3.07 6.50
N ALA A 175 7.92 3.99 5.80
CA ALA A 175 6.58 3.77 5.30
C ALA A 175 6.52 2.62 4.27
N MET A 176 7.51 2.52 3.38
CA MET A 176 7.66 1.42 2.42
C MET A 176 7.84 0.06 3.11
N ILE A 177 8.49 -0.01 4.27
CA ILE A 177 8.61 -1.24 5.06
C ILE A 177 7.30 -1.57 5.78
N GLU A 178 6.61 -0.56 6.30
CA GLU A 178 5.39 -0.70 7.12
C GLU A 178 4.13 -1.04 6.30
N VAL A 179 3.98 -0.52 5.09
CA VAL A 179 2.77 -0.71 4.27
C VAL A 179 2.55 -2.18 3.89
N ASP A 180 1.30 -2.66 3.85
CA ASP A 180 0.99 -4.05 3.50
C ASP A 180 1.36 -4.37 2.04
N VAL A 181 1.02 -3.47 1.12
CA VAL A 181 1.31 -3.63 -0.31
C VAL A 181 2.01 -2.38 -0.84
N LEU A 182 3.21 -2.58 -1.37
CA LEU A 182 4.04 -1.53 -1.96
C LEU A 182 4.03 -1.68 -3.48
N VAL A 183 3.78 -0.59 -4.19
CA VAL A 183 4.00 -0.49 -5.63
C VAL A 183 5.31 0.28 -5.85
N LEU A 184 6.28 -0.35 -6.49
CA LEU A 184 7.46 0.31 -7.05
C LEU A 184 7.15 0.58 -8.53
N ASP A 185 6.86 1.83 -8.84
CA ASP A 185 6.41 2.24 -10.16
C ASP A 185 7.57 2.71 -11.04
N ASP A 186 7.53 2.33 -12.31
CA ASP A 186 8.53 2.64 -13.35
C ASP A 186 9.97 2.23 -12.97
N PHE A 187 10.10 1.10 -12.27
CA PHE A 187 11.36 0.55 -11.78
C PHE A 187 12.40 0.38 -12.89
N GLY A 188 13.58 0.98 -12.71
CA GLY A 188 14.67 0.96 -13.69
C GLY A 188 14.74 2.19 -14.60
N THR A 189 13.80 3.12 -14.52
CA THR A 189 13.87 4.40 -15.25
C THR A 189 15.07 5.25 -14.80
N GLU A 190 15.45 5.14 -13.52
CA GLU A 190 16.61 5.80 -12.93
C GLU A 190 17.96 5.28 -13.44
N GLY A 191 17.98 4.08 -14.05
CA GLY A 191 19.16 3.49 -14.69
C GLY A 191 19.39 4.00 -16.12
N GLY A 192 18.58 4.94 -16.60
CA GLY A 192 18.63 5.45 -17.96
C GLY A 192 17.59 4.80 -18.88
N MET A 193 17.49 5.33 -20.09
CA MET A 193 16.54 4.83 -21.10
C MET A 193 17.09 3.58 -21.80
N ARG A 194 16.18 2.81 -22.39
CA ARG A 194 16.48 1.59 -23.14
C ARG A 194 17.56 1.87 -24.21
N GLY A 195 18.64 1.10 -24.21
CA GLY A 195 19.80 1.28 -25.11
C GLY A 195 20.92 2.19 -24.57
N ALA A 196 20.71 2.89 -23.45
CA ALA A 196 21.73 3.69 -22.75
C ALA A 196 21.75 3.37 -21.25
N ILE A 197 21.71 2.08 -20.93
CA ILE A 197 21.58 1.55 -19.58
C ILE A 197 22.85 1.83 -18.78
N ARG A 198 22.67 2.33 -17.56
CA ARG A 198 23.72 2.58 -16.58
C ARG A 198 23.32 1.93 -15.26
N GLU A 199 24.32 1.63 -14.46
CA GLU A 199 24.10 1.16 -13.10
C GLU A 199 23.41 2.26 -12.27
N VAL A 200 22.40 1.86 -11.50
CA VAL A 200 21.73 2.77 -10.57
C VAL A 200 22.67 3.09 -9.42
N ARG A 201 22.58 4.31 -8.88
CA ARG A 201 23.42 4.73 -7.75
C ARG A 201 23.36 3.74 -6.58
N LYS A 202 24.54 3.41 -6.05
CA LYS A 202 24.72 2.40 -5.00
C LYS A 202 23.87 2.66 -3.75
N ASP A 203 23.81 3.89 -3.27
CA ASP A 203 23.04 4.26 -2.08
C ASP A 203 21.53 4.07 -2.26
N MET A 204 21.02 4.27 -3.47
CA MET A 204 19.64 3.95 -3.82
C MET A 204 19.39 2.44 -3.86
N GLN A 205 20.30 1.68 -4.48
CA GLN A 205 20.21 0.22 -4.48
C GLN A 205 20.22 -0.37 -3.07
N GLU A 206 21.07 0.15 -2.17
CA GLU A 206 21.16 -0.27 -0.77
C GLU A 206 19.84 -0.03 -0.02
N ARG A 207 19.24 1.17 -0.13
CA ARG A 207 17.95 1.45 0.51
C ARG A 207 16.82 0.59 -0.05
N LEU A 208 16.78 0.38 -1.37
CA LEU A 208 15.79 -0.50 -1.99
C LEU A 208 15.98 -1.94 -1.52
N TYR A 209 17.22 -2.38 -1.31
CA TYR A 209 17.52 -3.70 -0.74
C TYR A 209 17.01 -3.83 0.68
N ASP A 210 17.24 -2.84 1.54
CA ASP A 210 16.73 -2.85 2.93
C ASP A 210 15.20 -2.99 2.96
N VAL A 211 14.51 -2.24 2.10
CA VAL A 211 13.05 -2.35 1.95
C VAL A 211 12.66 -3.75 1.45
N ALA A 212 13.29 -4.23 0.38
CA ALA A 212 12.95 -5.51 -0.23
C ALA A 212 13.21 -6.68 0.73
N ASP A 213 14.32 -6.67 1.46
CA ASP A 213 14.70 -7.68 2.44
C ASP A 213 13.71 -7.72 3.62
N ALA A 214 13.36 -6.55 4.18
CA ALA A 214 12.41 -6.46 5.28
C ALA A 214 11.01 -6.96 4.90
N ARG A 215 10.62 -6.82 3.62
CA ARG A 215 9.31 -7.23 3.09
C ARG A 215 9.29 -8.68 2.62
N PHE A 216 10.43 -9.25 2.23
CA PHE A 216 10.51 -10.56 1.57
C PHE A 216 9.82 -11.67 2.38
N GLY A 217 8.88 -12.37 1.74
CA GLY A 217 8.10 -13.46 2.36
C GLY A 217 7.08 -13.00 3.41
N LYS A 218 6.98 -11.69 3.70
CA LYS A 218 6.11 -11.13 4.76
C LYS A 218 5.04 -10.21 4.19
N LYS A 219 5.36 -9.44 3.14
CA LYS A 219 4.49 -8.43 2.53
C LYS A 219 4.62 -8.44 1.01
N SER A 220 3.58 -7.96 0.31
CA SER A 220 3.51 -8.03 -1.15
C SER A 220 4.10 -6.81 -1.81
N THR A 221 4.86 -6.99 -2.89
CA THR A 221 5.40 -5.87 -3.68
C THR A 221 5.01 -6.03 -5.13
N ILE A 222 4.37 -5.01 -5.71
CA ILE A 222 4.06 -4.93 -7.14
C ILE A 222 5.14 -4.05 -7.76
N VAL A 223 5.78 -4.52 -8.82
CA VAL A 223 6.81 -3.77 -9.54
C VAL A 223 6.34 -3.54 -10.97
N THR A 224 6.27 -2.29 -11.41
CA THR A 224 6.06 -1.97 -12.83
C THR A 224 7.40 -1.59 -13.45
N SER A 225 7.68 -2.01 -14.68
CA SER A 225 8.91 -1.63 -15.38
C SER A 225 8.71 -1.59 -16.90
N ASN A 226 9.40 -0.64 -17.55
CA ASN A 226 9.55 -0.58 -19.00
C ASN A 226 10.78 -1.36 -19.50
N ASN A 227 11.60 -1.87 -18.57
CA ASN A 227 12.81 -2.62 -18.86
C ASN A 227 12.55 -4.13 -18.73
N THR A 228 13.20 -4.91 -19.57
CA THR A 228 13.24 -6.37 -19.44
C THR A 228 14.00 -6.80 -18.19
N THR A 229 13.80 -8.03 -17.74
CA THR A 229 14.54 -8.58 -16.60
C THR A 229 16.06 -8.60 -16.83
N ALA A 230 16.50 -8.80 -18.07
CA ALA A 230 17.92 -8.75 -18.45
C ALA A 230 18.50 -7.32 -18.34
N GLU A 231 17.74 -6.31 -18.75
CA GLU A 231 18.13 -4.90 -18.61
C GLU A 231 18.17 -4.49 -17.13
N LEU A 232 17.18 -4.91 -16.33
CA LEU A 232 17.21 -4.70 -14.88
C LEU A 232 18.42 -5.37 -14.20
N ALA A 233 18.85 -6.54 -14.68
CA ALA A 233 20.04 -7.23 -14.18
C ALA A 233 21.36 -6.49 -14.47
N GLN A 234 21.37 -5.58 -15.45
CA GLN A 234 22.51 -4.69 -15.71
C GLN A 234 22.47 -3.43 -14.82
N MET A 235 21.28 -3.01 -14.39
CA MET A 235 21.06 -1.79 -13.60
C MET A 235 21.24 -2.00 -12.09
N TYR A 236 20.89 -3.19 -11.60
CA TYR A 236 20.80 -3.49 -10.17
C TYR A 236 21.58 -4.74 -9.79
N ASN A 237 22.07 -4.75 -8.56
CA ASN A 237 22.69 -5.94 -8.00
C ASN A 237 21.71 -7.12 -7.89
N ALA A 238 22.24 -8.33 -8.07
CA ALA A 238 21.45 -9.56 -8.08
C ALA A 238 20.72 -9.84 -6.74
N LYS A 239 21.26 -9.37 -5.62
CA LYS A 239 20.63 -9.56 -4.30
C LYS A 239 19.31 -8.80 -4.20
N LEU A 240 19.28 -7.54 -4.63
CA LEU A 240 18.09 -6.71 -4.70
C LEU A 240 17.03 -7.35 -5.61
N LEU A 241 17.42 -7.71 -6.84
CA LEU A 241 16.50 -8.32 -7.79
C LEU A 241 15.92 -9.63 -7.26
N SER A 242 16.70 -10.45 -6.56
CA SER A 242 16.21 -11.69 -5.97
C SER A 242 15.12 -11.51 -4.91
N ARG A 243 15.01 -10.32 -4.30
CA ARG A 243 13.98 -9.98 -3.31
C ARG A 243 12.77 -9.25 -3.87
N LEU A 244 12.93 -8.54 -4.98
CA LEU A 244 11.85 -7.80 -5.64
C LEU A 244 11.20 -8.58 -6.78
N ILE A 245 12.01 -9.11 -7.69
CA ILE A 245 11.56 -9.74 -8.92
C ILE A 245 11.13 -11.17 -8.63
N THR A 246 9.84 -11.46 -8.87
CA THR A 246 9.30 -12.80 -8.70
C THR A 246 9.94 -13.77 -9.70
N ARG A 247 10.28 -14.97 -9.21
CA ARG A 247 10.72 -16.09 -10.04
C ARG A 247 9.55 -16.91 -10.58
N ASN A 248 8.35 -16.69 -10.06
CA ASN A 248 7.14 -17.36 -10.53
C ASN A 248 6.56 -16.62 -11.74
N ASP A 249 6.52 -17.27 -12.90
CA ASP A 249 5.99 -16.69 -14.13
C ASP A 249 4.47 -16.42 -14.06
N ASP A 250 3.74 -17.14 -13.21
CA ASP A 250 2.31 -16.87 -12.96
C ASP A 250 2.10 -15.52 -12.27
N HIS A 251 3.10 -15.03 -11.55
CA HIS A 251 3.08 -13.73 -10.87
C HIS A 251 3.63 -12.60 -11.75
N LYS A 252 3.89 -12.86 -13.03
CA LYS A 252 4.30 -11.85 -14.02
C LYS A 252 3.13 -11.48 -14.94
N ILE A 253 2.98 -10.20 -15.23
CA ILE A 253 2.03 -9.68 -16.21
C ILE A 253 2.82 -8.98 -17.30
N THR A 254 2.76 -9.48 -18.52
CA THR A 254 3.39 -8.87 -19.69
C THR A 254 2.36 -8.09 -20.48
N PHE A 255 2.75 -6.88 -20.88
CA PHE A 255 1.97 -5.96 -21.71
C PHE A 255 2.54 -5.92 -23.15
N ASP A 256 3.25 -6.97 -23.54
CA ASP A 256 3.82 -7.10 -24.89
C ASP A 256 2.68 -7.22 -25.90
N GLY A 257 2.78 -6.48 -27.02
CA GLY A 257 1.71 -6.41 -28.02
C GLY A 257 0.61 -5.38 -27.69
N MET A 258 0.67 -4.70 -26.54
CA MET A 258 -0.20 -3.56 -26.24
C MET A 258 0.39 -2.25 -26.76
N GLU A 259 -0.48 -1.34 -27.16
CA GLU A 259 -0.13 0.00 -27.65
C GLU A 259 -0.20 1.07 -26.56
N ASP A 260 0.47 2.19 -26.82
CA ASP A 260 0.43 3.37 -25.96
C ASP A 260 -0.92 4.08 -26.10
N VAL A 261 -1.79 3.91 -25.11
CA VAL A 261 -3.12 4.53 -25.09
C VAL A 261 -3.08 6.02 -24.74
N ARG A 262 -1.96 6.54 -24.25
CA ARG A 262 -1.78 7.99 -24.02
C ARG A 262 -1.62 8.73 -25.34
N ALA A 263 -0.94 8.11 -26.31
CA ALA A 263 -0.76 8.67 -27.65
C ALA A 263 -2.08 8.75 -28.43
N SER A 264 -3.02 7.83 -28.20
CA SER A 264 -4.36 7.84 -28.83
C SER A 264 -5.29 8.97 -28.34
N MET A 265 -4.88 9.74 -27.32
CA MET A 265 -5.65 10.88 -26.78
C MET A 265 -5.12 12.24 -27.28
N ILE A 266 -4.15 12.25 -28.21
CA ILE A 266 -3.64 13.43 -28.92
C ILE A 266 -4.12 13.35 -30.37
#